data_AF-A0A1F6C2T7-F1
#
_entry.id   AF-A0A1F6C2T7-F1
#
_cell.length_a   1.000
_cell.length_b   1.000
_cell.length_c   1.000
_cell.angle_alpha   90.00
_cell.angle_beta   90.00
_cell.angle_gamma   90.00
#
_symmetry.space_group_name_H-M   'P 1'
#
loop_
_entity.id
_entity.type
_entity.pdbx_description
1 polymer ?
#
loop_
_entity_poly.entity_id
_entity_poly.type
_entity_poly.pdbx_seq_one_letter_code
_entity_poly.pdbx_strand_id
1 'polypeptide(L)'
;MKLLTRVPRIEVKRCFLISDDTKKHSLKEAKKKFLSMSEKKLDERIKKKSKKRLHDYNRLEWYIGVVNPHEVGVWRGAGGLPLSFTRESLKKTAMFVKSALRDASPLLKERAQTAIPGIMKNVTILGQKQKYLFPIIVSGPTFRRRGMKKMLGDIDDGCMRSIVLALKGKKFIRAYIGVEV
;
A
#
# COMPACT_ATOMS: atom_id res chain seq x y z
N MET A 1 9.91 9.65 7.88
CA MET A 1 8.98 8.56 8.26
C MET A 1 9.01 8.45 9.78
N LYS A 2 7.85 8.43 10.46
CA LYS A 2 7.77 8.42 11.93
C LYS A 2 7.01 7.19 12.41
N LEU A 3 7.67 6.36 13.22
CA LEU A 3 7.06 5.22 13.92
C LEU A 3 6.30 5.75 15.15
N LEU A 4 5.11 5.20 15.44
CA LEU A 4 4.29 5.66 16.56
C LEU A 4 4.01 4.55 17.57
N THR A 5 3.47 3.42 17.12
CA THR A 5 3.02 2.35 18.04
C THR A 5 3.38 1.01 17.45
N ARG A 6 4.10 0.19 18.21
CA ARG A 6 4.40 -1.20 17.82
C ARG A 6 3.10 -2.00 17.77
N VAL A 7 2.96 -2.88 16.79
CA VAL A 7 1.79 -3.73 16.59
C VAL A 7 2.20 -5.18 16.31
N PRO A 8 1.36 -6.16 16.67
CA PRO A 8 1.68 -7.55 16.40
C PRO A 8 1.58 -7.87 14.90
N ARG A 9 2.44 -8.77 14.40
CA ARG A 9 2.49 -9.21 12.99
C ARG A 9 1.14 -9.64 12.44
N ILE A 10 0.34 -10.31 13.26
CA ILE A 10 -1.02 -10.75 12.91
C ILE A 10 -1.91 -9.60 12.41
N GLU A 11 -1.72 -8.38 12.92
CA GLU A 11 -2.50 -7.21 12.52
C GLU A 11 -2.21 -6.79 11.08
N VAL A 12 -0.94 -6.85 10.67
CA VAL A 12 -0.51 -6.51 9.30
C VAL A 12 -0.97 -7.57 8.31
N LYS A 13 -0.90 -8.85 8.69
CA LYS A 13 -1.44 -9.97 7.92
C LYS A 13 -2.96 -9.84 7.70
N ARG A 14 -3.69 -9.46 8.75
CA ARG A 14 -5.13 -9.14 8.67
C ARG A 14 -5.36 -7.94 7.75
N CYS A 15 -4.59 -6.86 7.87
CA CYS A 15 -4.69 -5.70 7.00
C CYS A 15 -4.55 -6.09 5.52
N PHE A 16 -3.51 -6.86 5.18
CA PHE A 16 -3.29 -7.31 3.81
C PHE A 16 -4.46 -8.14 3.27
N LEU A 17 -4.91 -9.16 4.01
CA LEU A 17 -5.98 -10.04 3.55
C LEU A 17 -7.35 -9.37 3.52
N ILE A 18 -7.70 -8.56 4.53
CA ILE A 18 -8.94 -7.78 4.55
C ILE A 18 -8.95 -6.82 3.37
N SER A 19 -7.87 -6.06 3.19
CA SER A 19 -7.78 -5.11 2.08
C SER A 19 -7.89 -5.79 0.72
N ASP A 20 -7.31 -6.97 0.54
CA ASP A 20 -7.41 -7.69 -0.73
C ASP A 20 -8.83 -8.20 -0.98
N ASP A 21 -9.50 -8.71 0.05
CA ASP A 21 -10.86 -9.24 -0.03
C ASP A 21 -11.90 -8.13 -0.24
N THR A 22 -11.64 -6.89 0.21
CA THR A 22 -12.50 -5.73 -0.08
C THR A 22 -12.64 -5.36 -1.56
N LYS A 23 -11.86 -5.99 -2.45
CA LYS A 23 -12.04 -5.87 -3.91
C LYS A 23 -13.29 -6.60 -4.41
N LYS A 24 -13.82 -7.54 -3.62
CA LYS A 24 -14.94 -8.41 -3.98
C LYS A 24 -16.08 -8.37 -2.97
N HIS A 25 -15.78 -8.08 -1.70
CA HIS A 25 -16.76 -8.06 -0.62
C HIS A 25 -16.74 -6.72 0.11
N SER A 26 -17.78 -6.46 0.91
CA SER A 26 -17.79 -5.28 1.78
C SER A 26 -16.69 -5.39 2.84
N LEU A 27 -16.24 -4.24 3.35
CA LEU A 27 -15.28 -4.18 4.44
C LEU A 27 -15.78 -4.91 5.71
N LYS A 28 -17.10 -4.90 5.97
CA LYS A 28 -17.71 -5.58 7.10
C LYS A 28 -17.55 -7.10 6.98
N GLU A 29 -17.85 -7.65 5.81
CA GLU A 29 -17.70 -9.09 5.51
C GLU A 29 -16.24 -9.52 5.58
N ALA A 30 -15.34 -8.76 4.94
CA ALA A 30 -13.91 -9.04 4.98
C ALA A 30 -13.39 -9.06 6.43
N LYS A 31 -13.78 -8.08 7.26
CA LYS A 31 -13.43 -8.07 8.70
C LYS A 31 -13.98 -9.30 9.43
N LYS A 32 -15.26 -9.63 9.24
CA LYS A 32 -15.88 -10.82 9.87
C LYS A 32 -15.11 -12.10 9.51
N LYS A 33 -14.66 -12.21 8.27
CA LYS A 33 -13.93 -13.36 7.73
C LYS A 33 -12.52 -13.51 8.32
N PHE A 34 -11.73 -12.44 8.41
CA PHE A 34 -10.30 -12.55 8.75
C PHE A 34 -9.94 -12.20 10.20
N LEU A 35 -10.77 -11.45 10.93
CA LEU A 35 -10.46 -11.07 12.32
C LEU A 35 -10.54 -12.25 13.29
N SER A 36 -11.34 -13.28 12.98
CA SER A 36 -11.44 -14.51 13.77
C SER A 36 -10.36 -15.55 13.43
N MET A 37 -9.59 -15.34 12.35
CA MET A 37 -8.55 -16.29 11.95
C MET A 37 -7.32 -16.17 12.87
N SER A 38 -6.75 -17.34 13.18
CA SER A 38 -5.43 -17.45 13.82
C SER A 38 -4.32 -17.04 12.86
N GLU A 39 -3.16 -16.67 13.40
CA GLU A 39 -2.01 -16.28 12.60
C GLU A 39 -1.57 -17.37 11.62
N LYS A 40 -1.57 -18.64 12.04
CA LYS A 40 -1.26 -19.80 11.17
C LYS A 40 -2.16 -19.86 9.92
N LYS A 41 -3.47 -19.67 10.09
CA LYS A 41 -4.43 -19.67 8.96
C LYS A 41 -4.23 -18.46 8.04
N LEU A 42 -3.85 -17.31 8.59
CA LEU A 42 -3.51 -16.13 7.79
C LEU A 42 -2.22 -16.41 6.98
N ASP A 43 -1.21 -17.03 7.60
CA ASP A 43 0.04 -17.39 6.95
C ASP A 43 -0.17 -18.33 5.77
N GLU A 44 -0.98 -19.37 5.93
CA GLU A 44 -1.35 -20.27 4.83
C GLU A 44 -1.98 -19.52 3.64
N ARG A 45 -2.85 -18.54 3.92
CA ARG A 45 -3.50 -17.73 2.87
C ARG A 45 -2.53 -16.75 2.20
N ILE A 46 -1.62 -16.13 2.96
CA ILE A 46 -0.61 -15.23 2.41
C ILE A 46 0.42 -16.03 1.61
N LYS A 47 0.86 -17.20 2.10
CA LYS A 47 1.81 -18.10 1.42
C LYS A 47 1.32 -18.49 0.03
N LYS A 48 0.02 -18.78 -0.11
CA LYS A 48 -0.63 -19.08 -1.41
C LYS A 48 -0.57 -17.90 -2.39
N LYS A 49 -0.53 -16.66 -1.89
CA LYS A 49 -0.44 -15.43 -2.72
C LYS A 49 1.00 -15.01 -2.99
N SER A 50 1.87 -15.06 -1.98
CA SER A 50 3.27 -14.67 -2.06
C SER A 50 4.06 -15.20 -0.86
N LYS A 51 4.92 -16.20 -1.11
CA LYS A 51 5.87 -16.71 -0.10
C LYS A 51 6.82 -15.61 0.40
N LYS A 52 7.27 -14.73 -0.50
CA LYS A 52 8.17 -13.61 -0.18
C LYS A 52 7.52 -12.65 0.82
N ARG A 53 6.29 -12.21 0.57
CA ARG A 53 5.58 -11.31 1.49
C ARG A 53 5.38 -11.93 2.86
N LEU A 54 5.03 -13.22 2.91
CA LEU A 54 4.91 -13.91 4.19
C LEU A 54 6.24 -13.89 4.97
N HIS A 55 7.35 -14.18 4.29
CA HIS A 55 8.67 -14.12 4.89
C HIS A 55 8.99 -12.72 5.45
N ASP A 56 8.76 -11.67 4.65
CA ASP A 56 8.95 -10.28 5.08
C ASP A 56 8.04 -9.93 6.27
N TYR A 57 6.77 -10.32 6.24
CA TYR A 57 5.82 -10.03 7.32
C TYR A 57 6.17 -10.77 8.62
N ASN A 58 6.81 -11.94 8.52
CA ASN A 58 7.23 -12.72 9.66
C ASN A 58 8.53 -12.21 10.29
N ARG A 59 9.47 -11.69 9.50
CA ARG A 59 10.79 -11.27 10.01
C ARG A 59 10.82 -9.84 10.53
N LEU A 60 9.98 -8.96 10.01
CA LEU A 60 9.99 -7.54 10.37
C LEU A 60 9.25 -7.29 11.68
N GLU A 61 9.71 -6.27 12.41
CA GLU A 61 8.90 -5.64 13.45
C GLU A 61 7.96 -4.62 12.84
N TRP A 62 6.71 -4.59 13.31
CA TRP A 62 5.67 -3.76 12.72
C TRP A 62 5.23 -2.65 13.64
N TYR A 63 5.03 -1.49 13.03
CA TYR A 63 4.57 -0.28 13.70
C TYR A 63 3.43 0.34 12.91
N ILE A 64 2.43 0.88 13.59
CA ILE A 64 1.62 1.94 13.01
C ILE A 64 2.45 3.22 13.07
N GLY A 65 2.52 3.94 11.95
CA GLY A 65 3.22 5.21 11.87
C GLY A 65 2.63 6.14 10.83
N VAL A 66 3.37 7.22 10.56
CA VAL A 66 3.04 8.19 9.51
C VAL A 66 4.22 8.39 8.58
N VAL A 67 3.91 8.60 7.30
CA VAL A 67 4.92 8.82 6.28
C VAL A 67 4.56 10.00 5.40
N ASN A 68 5.57 10.77 5.00
CA ASN A 68 5.40 11.82 4.01
C ASN A 68 5.51 11.20 2.59
N PRO A 69 4.61 11.51 1.63
CA PRO A 69 4.69 11.01 0.25
C PRO A 69 6.00 11.30 -0.49
N HIS A 70 6.83 12.20 0.00
CA HIS A 70 8.17 12.47 -0.54
C HIS A 70 9.22 11.42 -0.11
N GLU A 71 8.96 10.66 0.95
CA GLU A 71 9.93 9.77 1.61
C GLU A 71 9.83 8.31 1.17
N VAL A 72 8.70 7.92 0.59
CA VAL A 72 8.43 6.55 0.16
C VAL A 72 8.10 6.53 -1.30
N GLY A 73 8.28 5.39 -1.94
CA GLY A 73 7.75 5.19 -3.28
C GLY A 73 6.88 3.95 -3.40
N VAL A 74 6.31 3.77 -4.59
CA VAL A 74 5.40 2.67 -4.89
C VAL A 74 6.15 1.51 -5.52
N TRP A 75 5.54 0.32 -5.47
CA TRP A 75 6.03 -0.84 -6.20
C TRP A 75 6.16 -0.54 -7.70
N ARG A 76 7.19 -1.11 -8.33
CA ARG A 76 7.45 -0.96 -9.76
C ARG A 76 6.26 -1.44 -10.59
N GLY A 77 5.70 -0.55 -11.41
CA GLY A 77 4.54 -0.87 -12.24
C GLY A 77 3.27 -1.18 -11.44
N ALA A 78 3.18 -0.68 -10.20
CA ALA A 78 2.00 -0.84 -9.37
C ALA A 78 0.72 -0.51 -10.16
N GLY A 79 -0.28 -1.38 -10.12
CA GLY A 79 -1.56 -1.17 -10.80
C GLY A 79 -1.48 -1.07 -12.32
N GLY A 80 -0.37 -1.54 -12.93
CA GLY A 80 -0.16 -1.44 -14.37
C GLY A 80 0.40 -0.09 -14.82
N LEU A 81 0.88 0.75 -13.91
CA LEU A 81 1.50 2.03 -14.25
C LEU A 81 2.80 1.84 -15.06
N PRO A 82 3.16 2.79 -15.93
CA PRO A 82 4.45 2.81 -16.59
C PRO A 82 5.60 2.80 -15.58
N LEU A 83 6.71 2.20 -15.98
CA LEU A 83 7.91 2.16 -15.14
C LEU A 83 8.43 3.56 -14.85
N SER A 84 8.43 4.44 -15.85
CA SER A 84 8.82 5.85 -15.72
C SER A 84 8.04 6.56 -14.61
N PHE A 85 6.78 6.19 -14.37
CA PHE A 85 5.94 6.83 -13.35
C PHE A 85 6.29 6.39 -11.94
N THR A 86 6.85 5.19 -11.79
CA THR A 86 7.07 4.53 -10.47
C THR A 86 8.52 4.54 -10.01
N ARG A 87 9.43 5.22 -10.74
CA ARG A 87 10.87 5.33 -10.41
C ARG A 87 11.18 6.28 -9.25
N GLU A 88 10.26 7.17 -8.94
CA GLU A 88 10.44 8.27 -7.99
C GLU A 88 9.62 8.09 -6.71
N SER A 89 9.47 9.16 -5.94
CA SER A 89 8.64 9.19 -4.73
C SER A 89 7.17 8.97 -5.06
N LEU A 90 6.38 8.62 -4.06
CA LEU A 90 4.93 8.53 -4.14
C LEU A 90 4.34 9.87 -4.61
N LYS A 91 4.88 11.00 -4.14
CA LYS A 91 4.45 12.34 -4.59
C LYS A 91 4.63 12.53 -6.10
N LYS A 92 5.81 12.21 -6.63
CA LYS A 92 6.10 12.33 -8.07
C LYS A 92 5.27 11.34 -8.89
N THR A 93 5.14 10.10 -8.42
CA THR A 93 4.23 9.10 -9.00
C THR A 93 2.81 9.67 -9.12
N ALA A 94 2.28 10.27 -8.05
CA ALA A 94 0.96 10.87 -8.05
C ALA A 94 0.84 12.04 -9.04
N MET A 95 1.88 12.86 -9.22
CA MET A 95 1.87 13.93 -10.23
C MET A 95 1.78 13.36 -11.66
N PHE A 96 2.55 12.33 -11.99
CA PHE A 96 2.48 11.68 -13.31
C PHE A 96 1.10 11.08 -13.56
N VAL A 97 0.55 10.39 -12.56
CA VAL A 97 -0.81 9.83 -12.62
C VAL A 97 -1.85 10.95 -12.80
N LYS A 98 -1.72 12.09 -12.11
CA LYS A 98 -2.63 13.23 -12.25
C LYS A 98 -2.68 13.73 -13.69
N SER A 99 -1.51 13.96 -14.30
CA SER A 99 -1.44 14.39 -15.69
C SER A 99 -2.05 13.34 -16.60
N ALA A 100 -1.63 12.09 -16.47
CA ALA A 100 -2.07 11.01 -17.33
C ALA A 100 -3.59 10.73 -17.23
N LEU A 101 -4.22 10.92 -16.06
CA LEU A 101 -5.67 10.84 -15.92
C LEU A 101 -6.39 12.02 -16.57
N ARG A 102 -5.86 13.24 -16.43
CA ARG A 102 -6.43 14.44 -17.07
C ARG A 102 -6.38 14.33 -18.59
N ASP A 103 -5.26 13.84 -19.10
CA ASP A 103 -4.97 13.78 -20.53
C ASP A 103 -5.48 12.47 -21.18
N ALA A 104 -6.28 11.66 -20.46
CA ALA A 104 -6.76 10.35 -20.89
C ALA A 104 -5.67 9.45 -21.52
N SER A 105 -4.47 9.49 -20.93
CA SER A 105 -3.27 8.94 -21.55
C SER A 105 -3.38 7.42 -21.78
N PRO A 106 -2.99 6.91 -22.97
CA PRO A 106 -2.96 5.48 -23.25
C PRO A 106 -1.91 4.73 -22.42
N LEU A 107 -1.00 5.45 -21.76
CA LEU A 107 -0.01 4.87 -20.86
C LEU A 107 -0.61 4.33 -19.56
N LEU A 108 -1.80 4.80 -19.16
CA LEU A 108 -2.51 4.24 -18.02
C LEU A 108 -3.28 2.99 -18.44
N LYS A 109 -2.91 1.85 -17.89
CA LYS A 109 -3.70 0.62 -18.07
C LYS A 109 -5.05 0.73 -17.39
N GLU A 110 -6.02 -0.03 -17.89
CA GLU A 110 -7.41 -0.09 -17.43
C GLU A 110 -7.54 -0.13 -15.90
N ARG A 111 -6.74 -0.96 -15.21
CA ARG A 111 -6.76 -1.07 -13.76
C ARG A 111 -6.46 0.26 -13.05
N ALA A 112 -5.46 1.02 -13.51
CA ALA A 112 -5.14 2.32 -12.92
C ALA A 112 -6.22 3.35 -13.25
N GLN A 113 -6.75 3.31 -14.48
CA GLN A 113 -7.83 4.20 -14.95
C GLN A 113 -9.13 3.99 -14.17
N THR A 114 -9.44 2.77 -13.76
CA THR A 114 -10.68 2.46 -13.02
C THR A 114 -10.50 2.56 -11.51
N ALA A 115 -9.43 1.97 -10.96
CA ALA A 115 -9.25 1.88 -9.52
C ALA A 115 -8.99 3.24 -8.88
N ILE A 116 -8.20 4.12 -9.50
CA ILE A 116 -7.82 5.41 -8.90
C ILE A 116 -9.05 6.33 -8.77
N PRO A 117 -9.87 6.56 -9.82
CA PRO A 117 -11.14 7.28 -9.69
C PRO A 117 -12.12 6.62 -8.71
N GLY A 118 -12.25 5.29 -8.74
CA GLY A 118 -13.12 4.57 -7.80
C GLY A 118 -12.72 4.80 -6.34
N ILE A 119 -11.43 4.71 -6.03
CA ILE A 119 -10.90 4.97 -4.68
C ILE A 119 -11.06 6.46 -4.30
N MET A 120 -10.92 7.39 -5.26
CA MET A 120 -11.12 8.83 -4.99
C MET A 120 -12.53 9.18 -4.54
N LYS A 121 -13.54 8.38 -4.89
CA LYS A 121 -14.92 8.54 -4.42
C LYS A 121 -15.15 7.95 -3.01
N ASN A 122 -14.19 7.21 -2.46
CA ASN A 122 -14.34 6.48 -1.19
C ASN A 122 -13.81 7.29 0.01
N VAL A 123 -14.73 7.93 0.75
CA VAL A 123 -14.42 8.78 1.92
C VAL A 123 -13.68 8.01 3.03
N THR A 124 -13.95 6.71 3.22
CA THR A 124 -13.27 5.90 4.25
C THR A 124 -11.77 5.79 3.99
N ILE A 125 -11.38 5.63 2.73
CA ILE A 125 -9.97 5.56 2.33
C ILE A 125 -9.32 6.95 2.51
N LEU A 126 -10.01 8.01 2.07
CA LEU A 126 -9.50 9.39 2.17
C LEU A 126 -9.35 9.88 3.61
N GLY A 127 -10.23 9.44 4.50
CA GLY A 127 -10.21 9.80 5.92
C GLY A 127 -9.18 9.02 6.74
N GLN A 128 -8.59 7.95 6.18
CA GLN A 128 -7.69 7.04 6.92
C GLN A 128 -8.23 6.65 8.31
N LYS A 129 -9.55 6.43 8.41
CA LYS A 129 -10.21 6.01 9.66
C LYS A 129 -10.15 4.48 9.87
N GLN A 130 -9.98 3.72 8.79
CA GLN A 130 -9.94 2.26 8.85
C GLN A 130 -8.50 1.74 8.78
N LYS A 131 -7.97 1.25 9.91
CA LYS A 131 -6.59 0.74 9.98
C LYS A 131 -6.32 -0.43 9.04
N TYR A 132 -7.30 -1.29 8.77
CA TYR A 132 -7.16 -2.40 7.81
C TYR A 132 -7.15 -1.98 6.34
N LEU A 133 -7.27 -0.67 6.07
CA LEU A 133 -7.08 -0.09 4.75
C LEU A 133 -5.83 0.79 4.67
N PHE A 134 -5.00 0.80 5.71
CA PHE A 134 -3.72 1.50 5.68
C PHE A 134 -2.77 0.83 4.67
N PRO A 135 -1.92 1.60 3.99
CA PRO A 135 -0.82 1.04 3.23
C PRO A 135 0.12 0.23 4.14
N ILE A 136 0.75 -0.77 3.56
CA ILE A 136 1.81 -1.56 4.20
C ILE A 136 3.13 -1.16 3.54
N ILE A 137 4.07 -0.70 4.35
CA ILE A 137 5.37 -0.19 3.92
C ILE A 137 6.44 -1.09 4.53
N VAL A 138 7.38 -1.53 3.70
CA VAL A 138 8.62 -2.15 4.16
C VAL A 138 9.70 -1.08 4.13
N SER A 139 10.35 -0.83 5.26
CA SER A 139 11.41 0.17 5.35
C SER A 139 12.67 -0.29 4.62
N GLY A 140 13.45 0.67 4.15
CA GLY A 140 14.65 0.44 3.35
C GLY A 140 14.37 0.35 1.84
N PRO A 141 15.43 0.33 1.00
CA PRO A 141 15.30 0.23 -0.45
C PRO A 141 15.01 -1.21 -0.92
N THR A 142 14.21 -1.96 -0.17
CA THR A 142 14.09 -3.43 -0.19
C THR A 142 13.63 -3.98 -1.55
N PHE A 143 12.96 -3.15 -2.37
CA PHE A 143 12.42 -3.57 -3.67
C PHE A 143 12.98 -2.78 -4.85
N ARG A 144 13.97 -1.90 -4.62
CA ARG A 144 14.47 -0.96 -5.64
C ARG A 144 15.59 -1.59 -6.46
N ARG A 145 15.42 -1.60 -7.79
CA ARG A 145 16.44 -2.04 -8.76
C ARG A 145 17.23 -0.83 -9.30
N ARG A 146 18.29 -1.10 -10.07
CA ARG A 146 19.10 -0.10 -10.80
C ARG A 146 18.22 0.95 -11.49
N GLY A 147 18.51 2.23 -11.26
CA GLY A 147 17.80 3.36 -11.87
C GLY A 147 16.55 3.86 -11.14
N MET A 148 16.26 3.35 -9.93
CA MET A 148 15.22 3.91 -9.06
C MET A 148 15.83 4.77 -7.96
N LYS A 149 15.20 5.90 -7.63
CA LYS A 149 15.64 6.74 -6.52
C LYS A 149 15.45 5.98 -5.20
N LYS A 150 16.50 5.96 -4.36
CA LYS A 150 16.45 5.37 -3.01
C LYS A 150 15.47 6.15 -2.14
N MET A 151 14.61 5.43 -1.43
CA MET A 151 13.56 5.95 -0.55
C MET A 151 13.74 5.36 0.86
N LEU A 152 13.10 5.97 1.86
CA LEU A 152 13.09 5.44 3.23
C LEU A 152 12.28 4.13 3.35
N GLY A 153 11.41 3.87 2.38
CA GLY A 153 10.66 2.62 2.29
C GLY A 153 9.89 2.52 0.99
N ASP A 154 9.41 1.31 0.72
CA ASP A 154 8.57 1.00 -0.44
C ASP A 154 7.21 0.50 0.03
N ILE A 155 6.15 0.97 -0.64
CA ILE A 155 4.78 0.55 -0.38
C ILE A 155 4.57 -0.84 -0.99
N ASP A 156 4.56 -1.87 -0.15
CA ASP A 156 4.32 -3.27 -0.55
C ASP A 156 2.83 -3.50 -0.88
N ASP A 157 1.92 -2.99 -0.04
CA ASP A 157 0.48 -3.06 -0.30
C ASP A 157 -0.21 -1.71 -0.16
N GLY A 158 -1.27 -1.52 -0.95
CA GLY A 158 -2.04 -0.28 -0.95
C GLY A 158 -1.50 0.83 -1.85
N CYS A 159 -0.59 0.53 -2.78
CA CYS A 159 -0.03 1.51 -3.74
C CYS A 159 -1.08 2.45 -4.36
N MET A 160 -2.19 1.92 -4.90
CA MET A 160 -3.24 2.73 -5.53
C MET A 160 -3.90 3.68 -4.53
N ARG A 161 -4.14 3.24 -3.29
CA ARG A 161 -4.71 4.08 -2.22
C ARG A 161 -3.72 5.17 -1.82
N SER A 162 -2.44 4.82 -1.68
CA SER A 162 -1.39 5.78 -1.37
C SER A 162 -1.27 6.86 -2.45
N ILE A 163 -1.37 6.47 -3.73
CA ILE A 163 -1.39 7.42 -4.85
C ILE A 163 -2.58 8.37 -4.72
N VAL A 164 -3.77 7.84 -4.44
CA VAL A 164 -4.97 8.66 -4.23
C VAL A 164 -4.81 9.63 -3.05
N LEU A 165 -4.26 9.18 -1.92
CA LEU A 165 -3.99 10.05 -0.78
C LEU A 165 -3.02 11.18 -1.14
N ALA A 166 -1.97 10.88 -1.91
CA ALA A 166 -1.02 11.88 -2.39
C ALA A 166 -1.65 12.85 -3.43
N LEU A 167 -2.52 12.35 -4.32
CA LEU A 167 -3.30 13.16 -5.27
C LEU A 167 -4.21 14.16 -4.54
N LYS A 168 -4.80 13.74 -3.41
CA LYS A 168 -5.64 14.58 -2.54
C LYS A 168 -4.84 15.49 -1.61
N GLY A 169 -3.52 15.58 -1.78
CA GLY A 169 -2.67 16.52 -1.05
C GLY A 169 -2.41 16.14 0.41
N LYS A 170 -2.61 14.87 0.81
CA LYS A 170 -2.28 14.44 2.17
C LYS A 170 -0.78 14.60 2.41
N LYS A 171 -0.42 15.45 3.39
CA LYS A 171 0.97 15.68 3.82
C LYS A 171 1.57 14.44 4.51
N PHE A 172 0.74 13.75 5.29
CA PHE A 172 1.12 12.54 6.01
C PHE A 172 0.09 11.43 5.74
N ILE A 173 0.59 10.21 5.58
CA ILE A 173 -0.20 9.00 5.34
C ILE A 173 0.04 8.05 6.51
N ARG A 174 -1.02 7.66 7.22
CA ARG A 174 -0.96 6.57 8.21
C ARG A 174 -0.71 5.24 7.50
N ALA A 175 0.22 4.43 7.99
CA ALA A 175 0.64 3.17 7.40
C ALA A 175 1.06 2.16 8.47
N TYR A 176 1.04 0.88 8.11
CA TYR A 176 1.87 -0.13 8.78
C TYR A 176 3.28 -0.05 8.20
N ILE A 177 4.29 0.03 9.05
CA ILE A 177 5.69 0.18 8.68
C ILE A 177 6.45 -0.98 9.31
N GLY A 178 7.05 -1.82 8.46
CA GLY A 178 7.89 -2.94 8.85
C GLY A 178 9.35 -2.53 8.84
N VAL A 179 10.05 -2.74 9.95
CA VAL A 179 11.48 -2.43 10.14
C VAL A 179 12.27 -3.69 10.46
N GLU A 180 13.49 -3.78 9.91
CA GLU A 180 14.48 -4.79 10.32
C GLU A 180 15.06 -4.38 11.67
N VAL A 181 15.27 -5.35 12.55
CA VAL A 181 15.80 -5.18 13.91
C VAL A 181 16.96 -6.12 14.09
#